data_AF-A0A6N9QBN6-F1
#
_entry.id   AF-A0A6N9QBN6-F1
#
_cell.length_a   1.000
_cell.length_b   1.000
_cell.length_c   1.000
_cell.angle_alpha   90.00
_cell.angle_beta   90.00
_cell.angle_gamma   90.00
#
_symmetry.space_group_name_H-M   'P 1'
#
loop_
_entity.id
_entity.type
_entity.pdbx_description
1 polymer ?
#
loop_
_entity_poly.entity_id
_entity_poly.type
_entity_poly.pdbx_seq_one_letter_code
_entity_poly.pdbx_strand_id
1 'polypeptide(L)'
;MIILMVCGCLYIYDKFTNEADMIDIYADNDTTPVTSAKYNIPEFCVVIDAGHGGSDGETVSGEVIEKDINLSVALKLKAILEDNNIEVVLTRSSDENISLAQRTSIANEFNADFFISLHCNYYEDDARIAGLECYYNSPDAAVVKPVVELEKIPF
;
A
#
# COMPACT_ATOMS: atom_id res chain seq x y z
N MET A 1 12.77 -16.50 5.44
CA MET A 1 13.69 -15.40 5.80
C MET A 1 12.82 -14.23 6.28
N ILE A 2 12.39 -14.33 7.54
CA ILE A 2 11.39 -13.45 8.19
C ILE A 2 11.97 -12.06 8.54
N ILE A 3 13.29 -11.91 8.42
CA ILE A 3 14.05 -10.73 8.89
C ILE A 3 13.81 -9.49 8.03
N LEU A 4 13.57 -9.62 6.72
CA LEU A 4 13.39 -8.44 5.83
C LEU A 4 11.95 -7.90 5.79
N MET A 5 10.94 -8.75 6.00
CA MET A 5 9.55 -8.31 6.17
C MET A 5 9.41 -7.45 7.43
N VAL A 6 10.18 -7.80 8.47
CA VAL A 6 10.30 -6.99 9.69
C VAL A 6 11.01 -5.67 9.39
N CYS A 7 12.08 -5.62 8.59
CA CYS A 7 12.77 -4.35 8.30
C CYS A 7 11.92 -3.35 7.50
N GLY A 8 11.13 -3.80 6.51
CA GLY A 8 10.23 -2.90 5.75
C GLY A 8 9.07 -2.39 6.60
N CYS A 9 8.44 -3.27 7.37
CA CYS A 9 7.40 -2.90 8.34
C CYS A 9 7.96 -2.06 9.50
N LEU A 10 9.21 -2.27 9.93
CA LEU A 10 9.89 -1.46 10.95
C LEU A 10 10.34 -0.10 10.42
N TYR A 11 10.75 0.00 9.15
CA TYR A 11 11.07 1.30 8.54
C TYR A 11 9.81 2.17 8.42
N ILE A 12 8.70 1.55 7.99
CA ILE A 12 7.37 2.16 8.03
C ILE A 12 7.05 2.54 9.49
N TYR A 13 7.06 1.59 10.43
CA TYR A 13 6.76 1.87 11.84
C TYR A 13 7.64 2.97 12.46
N ASP A 14 8.95 2.95 12.29
CA ASP A 14 9.90 3.95 12.80
C ASP A 14 9.64 5.34 12.16
N LYS A 15 9.30 5.39 10.87
CA LYS A 15 8.94 6.64 10.19
C LYS A 15 7.59 7.20 10.66
N PHE A 16 6.66 6.34 11.12
CA PHE A 16 5.30 6.70 11.52
C PHE A 16 5.06 6.73 13.06
N THR A 17 6.04 6.41 13.90
CA THR A 17 5.88 6.42 15.38
C THR A 17 6.87 7.30 16.13
N ASN A 18 7.89 7.85 15.47
CA ASN A 18 8.75 8.84 16.09
C ASN A 18 8.01 10.18 16.20
N GLU A 19 7.59 10.54 17.43
CA GLU A 19 6.91 11.78 17.82
C GLU A 19 7.70 13.09 17.54
N ALA A 20 8.88 13.01 16.91
CA ALA A 20 9.79 14.14 16.75
C ALA A 20 9.37 15.15 15.66
N ASP A 21 8.43 14.80 14.77
CA ASP A 21 7.96 15.68 13.69
C ASP A 21 6.60 16.35 13.98
N MET A 22 6.04 16.22 15.20
CA MET A 22 4.72 16.74 15.61
C MET A 22 4.75 18.16 16.24
N ILE A 23 5.63 19.04 15.80
CA ILE A 23 5.75 20.47 16.23
C ILE A 23 6.36 21.21 15.01
N ASP A 24 5.79 22.16 14.27
CA ASP A 24 4.91 23.31 14.52
C ASP A 24 4.16 23.67 13.21
N ILE A 25 2.82 23.73 13.19
CA ILE A 25 2.07 24.41 12.10
C ILE A 25 1.11 25.51 12.63
N TYR A 26 1.05 25.73 13.95
CA TYR A 26 0.20 26.79 14.51
C TYR A 26 0.90 27.59 15.59
N ALA A 27 2.00 28.25 15.21
CA ALA A 27 2.49 29.43 15.91
C ALA A 27 1.73 30.67 15.39
N ASP A 28 0.43 30.77 15.69
CA ASP A 28 -0.23 32.08 15.77
C ASP A 28 -0.93 32.20 17.11
N ASN A 29 -0.74 33.36 17.72
CA ASN A 29 -0.88 33.60 19.13
C ASN A 29 -2.32 34.01 19.44
N ASP A 30 -3.16 33.09 19.91
CA ASP A 30 -4.32 33.49 20.70
C ASP A 30 -4.58 32.51 21.86
N THR A 31 -4.34 33.02 23.07
CA THR A 31 -4.37 32.28 24.32
C THR A 31 -5.82 32.06 24.76
N THR A 32 -6.42 30.97 24.29
CA THR A 32 -7.48 30.30 25.04
C THR A 32 -7.17 28.80 25.09
N PRO A 33 -7.22 28.14 26.26
CA PRO A 33 -7.00 26.70 26.34
C PRO A 33 -8.26 26.01 25.84
N VAL A 34 -8.39 25.91 24.52
CA VAL A 34 -9.30 24.93 23.92
C VAL A 34 -8.67 23.57 24.20
N THR A 35 -9.27 22.83 25.14
CA THR A 35 -9.09 21.39 25.24
C THR A 35 -9.61 20.78 23.93
N SER A 36 -8.77 20.80 22.88
CA SER A 36 -9.05 20.14 21.63
C SER A 36 -9.03 18.65 21.91
N ALA A 37 -10.21 18.03 21.93
CA ALA A 37 -10.29 16.60 21.69
C ALA A 37 -9.50 16.35 20.40
N LYS A 38 -8.38 15.62 20.51
CA LYS A 38 -7.49 15.27 19.41
C LYS A 38 -8.38 14.73 18.29
N TYR A 39 -8.60 15.53 17.24
CA TYR A 39 -9.43 15.12 16.12
C TYR A 39 -8.72 13.91 15.51
N ASN A 40 -9.31 12.72 15.66
CA ASN A 40 -8.71 11.45 15.26
C ASN A 40 -8.86 11.26 13.74
N ILE A 41 -8.36 12.24 12.99
CA ILE A 41 -8.35 12.22 11.52
C ILE A 41 -7.18 11.32 11.11
N PRO A 42 -7.39 10.35 10.21
CA PRO A 42 -6.29 9.56 9.66
C PRO A 42 -5.22 10.48 9.06
N GLU A 43 -3.96 10.24 9.44
CA GLU A 43 -2.84 11.08 9.03
C GLU A 43 -2.39 10.79 7.59
N PHE A 44 -2.68 9.58 7.09
CA PHE A 44 -2.27 9.09 5.77
C PHE A 44 -3.37 8.28 5.10
N CYS A 45 -3.43 8.36 3.77
CA CYS A 45 -4.25 7.51 2.91
C CYS A 45 -3.36 6.53 2.13
N VAL A 46 -3.59 5.24 2.34
CA VAL A 46 -2.88 4.14 1.65
C VAL A 46 -3.86 3.41 0.74
N VAL A 47 -3.52 3.34 -0.55
CA VAL A 47 -4.23 2.46 -1.48
C VAL A 47 -3.50 1.13 -1.58
N ILE A 48 -4.22 0.05 -1.30
CA ILE A 48 -3.72 -1.31 -1.47
C ILE A 48 -4.37 -1.92 -2.70
N ASP A 49 -3.52 -2.38 -3.60
CA ASP A 49 -3.90 -3.01 -4.84
C ASP A 49 -3.70 -4.53 -4.76
N ALA A 50 -4.81 -5.27 -4.75
CA ALA A 50 -4.76 -6.72 -4.88
C ALA A 50 -4.64 -7.09 -6.36
N GLY A 51 -3.46 -7.51 -6.81
CA GLY A 51 -3.18 -7.87 -8.20
C GLY A 51 -4.20 -8.86 -8.78
N HIS A 52 -4.43 -8.77 -10.09
CA HIS A 52 -5.41 -9.57 -10.85
C HIS A 52 -6.85 -9.41 -10.35
N GLY A 53 -7.69 -10.44 -10.54
CA GLY A 53 -9.07 -10.53 -10.11
C GLY A 53 -10.02 -10.90 -11.24
N GLY A 54 -11.14 -11.52 -10.91
CA GLY A 54 -12.14 -11.98 -11.87
C GLY A 54 -11.59 -13.05 -12.80
N SER A 55 -11.62 -12.77 -14.11
CA SER A 55 -11.11 -13.69 -15.14
C SER A 55 -9.59 -13.69 -15.23
N ASP A 56 -8.95 -12.66 -14.67
CA ASP A 56 -7.51 -12.60 -14.54
C ASP A 56 -7.11 -13.31 -13.23
N GLY A 57 -6.59 -14.53 -13.33
CA GLY A 57 -6.07 -15.29 -12.19
C GLY A 57 -4.56 -15.46 -12.17
N GLU A 58 -3.90 -15.13 -13.28
CA GLU A 58 -2.50 -15.44 -13.59
C GLU A 58 -2.00 -16.76 -12.99
N THR A 59 -1.04 -16.71 -12.05
CA THR A 59 -0.26 -17.87 -11.65
C THR A 59 -1.10 -18.90 -10.92
N VAL A 60 -1.06 -20.14 -11.41
CA VAL A 60 -1.67 -21.31 -10.77
C VAL A 60 -0.58 -22.25 -10.28
N SER A 61 -0.51 -22.46 -8.97
CA SER A 61 0.33 -23.50 -8.35
C SER A 61 -0.59 -24.50 -7.64
N GLY A 62 -0.92 -25.60 -8.33
CA GLY A 62 -1.91 -26.56 -7.85
C GLY A 62 -3.33 -25.97 -7.85
N GLU A 63 -3.98 -25.93 -6.68
CA GLU A 63 -5.32 -25.33 -6.49
C GLU A 63 -5.24 -23.85 -6.08
N VAL A 64 -4.04 -23.30 -5.88
CA VAL A 64 -3.86 -21.94 -5.40
C VAL A 64 -3.66 -21.00 -6.58
N ILE A 65 -4.50 -19.97 -6.62
CA ILE A 65 -4.51 -18.94 -7.66
C ILE A 65 -3.97 -17.64 -7.04
N GLU A 66 -3.03 -16.99 -7.73
CA GLU A 66 -2.38 -15.77 -7.26
C GLU A 66 -3.38 -14.68 -6.82
N LYS A 67 -4.45 -14.45 -7.60
CA LYS A 67 -5.48 -13.46 -7.28
C LYS A 67 -6.11 -13.64 -5.89
N ASP A 68 -6.24 -14.89 -5.43
CA ASP A 68 -6.87 -15.23 -4.15
C ASP A 68 -5.90 -14.97 -2.99
N ILE A 69 -4.61 -15.27 -3.18
CA ILE A 69 -3.55 -14.90 -2.23
C ILE A 69 -3.50 -13.38 -2.10
N ASN A 70 -3.42 -12.65 -3.22
CA ASN A 70 -3.30 -11.20 -3.24
C ASN A 70 -4.49 -10.55 -2.50
N LEU A 71 -5.72 -11.02 -2.74
CA LEU A 71 -6.91 -10.53 -2.04
C LEU A 71 -6.86 -10.82 -0.53
N SER A 72 -6.49 -12.04 -0.14
CA SER A 72 -6.41 -12.42 1.26
C SER A 72 -5.39 -11.58 2.03
N VAL A 73 -4.23 -11.31 1.42
CA VAL A 73 -3.17 -10.48 2.01
C VAL A 73 -3.62 -9.02 2.09
N ALA A 74 -4.24 -8.47 1.03
CA ALA A 74 -4.74 -7.10 1.01
C ALA A 74 -5.76 -6.82 2.12
N LEU A 75 -6.72 -7.75 2.33
CA LEU A 75 -7.73 -7.62 3.38
C LEU A 75 -7.12 -7.65 4.79
N LYS A 76 -6.10 -8.50 5.02
CA LYS A 76 -5.37 -8.54 6.29
C LYS A 76 -4.56 -7.27 6.52
N LEU A 77 -3.87 -6.78 5.49
CA LEU A 77 -3.08 -5.56 5.57
C LEU A 77 -3.98 -4.35 5.87
N LYS A 78 -5.14 -4.26 5.21
CA LYS A 78 -6.15 -3.23 5.49
C LYS A 78 -6.52 -3.20 6.97
N ALA A 79 -6.93 -4.34 7.53
CA ALA A 79 -7.33 -4.42 8.94
C ALA A 79 -6.21 -3.95 9.88
N ILE A 80 -4.96 -4.38 9.63
CA ILE A 80 -3.81 -3.98 10.43
C ILE A 80 -3.56 -2.46 10.36
N LEU A 81 -3.64 -1.86 9.17
CA LEU A 81 -3.40 -0.43 8.99
C LEU A 81 -4.54 0.42 9.58
N GLU A 82 -5.80 0.01 9.40
CA GLU A 82 -6.95 0.70 9.98
C GLU A 82 -6.93 0.66 11.52
N ASP A 83 -6.50 -0.46 12.12
CA ASP A 83 -6.27 -0.57 13.57
C ASP A 83 -5.20 0.42 14.08
N ASN A 84 -4.34 0.92 13.19
CA ASN A 84 -3.33 1.94 13.47
C ASN A 84 -3.73 3.35 12.99
N ASN A 85 -5.03 3.62 12.80
CA ASN A 85 -5.58 4.92 12.41
C ASN A 85 -5.06 5.45 11.05
N ILE A 86 -4.80 4.54 10.11
CA ILE A 86 -4.45 4.85 8.71
C ILE A 86 -5.68 4.63 7.83
N GLU A 87 -5.98 5.58 6.94
CA GLU A 87 -7.04 5.40 5.95
C GLU A 87 -6.58 4.42 4.88
N VAL A 88 -7.38 3.40 4.60
CA VAL A 88 -7.04 2.37 3.61
C VAL A 88 -8.14 2.20 2.58
N VAL A 89 -7.76 2.32 1.33
CA VAL A 89 -8.63 2.10 0.17
C VAL A 89 -8.13 0.89 -0.59
N LEU A 90 -9.02 -0.06 -0.91
CA LEU A 90 -8.67 -1.21 -1.73
C LEU A 90 -9.03 -0.94 -3.19
N THR A 91 -8.20 -1.35 -4.14
CA THR A 91 -8.59 -1.32 -5.57
C THR A 91 -9.71 -2.32 -5.88
N ARG A 92 -9.74 -3.44 -5.15
CA ARG A 92 -10.85 -4.41 -5.12
C ARG A 92 -10.96 -5.05 -3.73
N SER A 93 -12.19 -5.36 -3.33
CA SER A 93 -12.49 -6.07 -2.06
C SER A 93 -13.10 -7.46 -2.28
N SER A 94 -13.29 -7.84 -3.54
CA SER A 94 -13.84 -9.12 -3.97
C SER A 94 -13.10 -9.67 -5.20
N ASP A 95 -13.54 -10.81 -5.71
CA ASP A 95 -13.01 -11.40 -6.94
C ASP A 95 -13.63 -10.73 -8.17
N GLU A 96 -13.08 -9.58 -8.55
CA GLU A 96 -13.56 -8.76 -9.66
C GLU A 96 -12.42 -8.30 -10.58
N ASN A 97 -12.72 -8.13 -11.87
CA ASN A 97 -11.76 -7.59 -12.83
C ASN A 97 -11.60 -6.08 -12.59
N ILE A 98 -10.37 -5.64 -12.32
CA ILE A 98 -9.99 -4.23 -12.25
C ILE A 98 -8.81 -3.99 -13.21
N SER A 99 -9.01 -3.09 -14.17
CA SER A 99 -7.97 -2.73 -15.14
C SER A 99 -6.84 -1.92 -14.51
N LEU A 100 -5.64 -1.97 -15.09
CA LEU A 100 -4.49 -1.18 -14.62
C LEU A 100 -4.81 0.32 -14.50
N ALA A 101 -5.56 0.88 -15.45
CA ALA A 101 -5.98 2.28 -15.42
C ALA A 101 -6.95 2.60 -14.27
N GLN A 102 -7.85 1.67 -13.92
CA GLN A 102 -8.74 1.84 -12.77
C GLN A 102 -7.95 1.82 -11.46
N ARG A 103 -6.96 0.92 -11.32
CA ARG A 103 -6.11 0.83 -10.12
C ARG A 103 -5.43 2.18 -9.81
N THR A 104 -4.81 2.78 -10.82
CA THR A 104 -4.15 4.09 -10.68
C THR A 104 -5.14 5.24 -10.51
N SER A 105 -6.32 5.17 -11.15
CA SER A 105 -7.37 6.19 -10.99
C SER A 105 -7.90 6.24 -9.57
N ILE A 106 -8.11 5.09 -8.92
CA ILE A 106 -8.49 5.01 -7.51
C ILE A 106 -7.44 5.70 -6.63
N ALA A 107 -6.15 5.43 -6.88
CA ALA A 107 -5.06 6.09 -6.13
C ALA A 107 -5.09 7.61 -6.24
N ASN A 108 -5.35 8.12 -7.44
CA ASN A 108 -5.48 9.55 -7.71
C ASN A 108 -6.72 10.17 -7.05
N GLU A 109 -7.88 9.51 -7.17
CA GLU A 109 -9.15 10.00 -6.64
C GLU A 109 -9.10 10.19 -5.12
N PHE A 110 -8.48 9.23 -4.43
CA PHE A 110 -8.31 9.28 -2.98
C PHE A 110 -7.07 10.07 -2.53
N ASN A 111 -6.36 10.72 -3.45
CA ASN A 111 -5.12 11.47 -3.19
C ASN A 111 -4.11 10.67 -2.35
N ALA A 112 -3.97 9.37 -2.64
CA ALA A 112 -3.21 8.45 -1.82
C ALA A 112 -1.77 8.92 -1.62
N ASP A 113 -1.28 8.78 -0.38
CA ASP A 113 0.11 9.03 -0.03
C ASP A 113 0.99 7.84 -0.43
N PHE A 114 0.43 6.62 -0.35
CA PHE A 114 1.09 5.40 -0.79
C PHE A 114 0.17 4.55 -1.65
N PHE A 115 0.77 3.89 -2.64
CA PHE A 115 0.15 2.84 -3.43
C PHE A 115 0.97 1.57 -3.29
N ILE A 116 0.36 0.51 -2.74
CA ILE A 116 0.99 -0.79 -2.49
C ILE A 116 0.31 -1.83 -3.36
N SER A 117 0.99 -2.34 -4.38
CA SER A 117 0.48 -3.45 -5.19
C SER A 117 1.08 -4.79 -4.73
N LEU A 118 0.22 -5.79 -4.58
CA LEU A 118 0.55 -7.12 -4.08
C LEU A 118 0.43 -8.15 -5.20
N HIS A 119 1.52 -8.87 -5.45
CA HIS A 119 1.66 -9.92 -6.46
C HIS A 119 2.49 -11.10 -5.91
N CYS A 120 2.30 -12.27 -6.52
CA CYS A 120 3.07 -13.48 -6.25
C CYS A 120 3.83 -13.90 -7.50
N ASN A 121 5.11 -13.52 -7.58
CA ASN A 121 5.94 -13.85 -8.74
C ASN A 121 6.04 -15.36 -9.00
N TYR A 122 6.20 -15.69 -10.28
CA TYR A 122 6.44 -17.03 -10.78
C TYR A 122 7.54 -17.01 -11.84
N TYR A 123 8.42 -18.01 -11.81
CA TYR A 123 9.44 -18.20 -12.82
C TYR A 123 9.33 -19.62 -13.40
N GLU A 124 9.03 -19.69 -14.70
CA GLU A 124 8.64 -20.94 -15.37
C GLU A 124 9.77 -21.97 -15.48
N ASP A 125 11.02 -21.53 -15.58
CA ASP A 125 12.16 -22.43 -15.80
C ASP A 125 12.70 -23.06 -14.52
N ASP A 126 12.41 -22.48 -13.34
CA ASP A 126 12.94 -22.97 -12.07
C ASP A 126 12.03 -22.66 -10.87
N ALA A 127 11.20 -23.64 -10.50
CA ALA A 127 10.30 -23.58 -9.34
C ALA A 127 11.01 -23.49 -7.97
N ARG A 128 12.35 -23.55 -7.93
CA ARG A 128 13.13 -23.33 -6.70
C ARG A 128 13.42 -21.85 -6.45
N ILE A 129 13.21 -20.99 -7.46
CA ILE A 129 13.31 -19.55 -7.30
C ILE A 129 12.17 -19.10 -6.41
N ALA A 130 12.52 -18.62 -5.22
CA ALA A 130 11.58 -18.17 -4.21
C ALA A 130 12.23 -17.07 -3.38
N GLY A 131 11.42 -16.11 -2.95
CA GLY A 131 11.93 -14.95 -2.21
C GLY A 131 10.88 -13.87 -2.06
N LEU A 132 11.32 -12.74 -1.53
CA LEU A 132 10.55 -11.50 -1.49
C LEU A 132 11.24 -10.51 -2.43
N GLU A 133 10.46 -9.86 -3.27
CA GLU A 133 10.91 -8.80 -4.17
C GLU A 133 10.03 -7.57 -3.94
N CYS A 134 10.61 -6.38 -4.05
CA CYS A 134 9.91 -5.12 -3.91
C CYS A 134 10.37 -4.16 -5.00
N TYR A 135 9.43 -3.78 -5.85
CA TYR A 135 9.66 -2.87 -6.98
C TYR A 135 9.14 -1.48 -6.63
N TYR A 136 9.84 -0.45 -7.13
CA TYR A 136 9.50 0.95 -6.89
C TYR A 136 9.95 1.80 -8.10
N ASN A 137 9.29 2.94 -8.33
CA ASN A 137 9.35 3.66 -9.61
C ASN A 137 10.58 4.59 -9.81
N SER A 138 11.55 4.66 -8.88
CA SER A 138 12.83 5.38 -9.06
C SER A 138 13.70 5.28 -7.79
N PRO A 139 15.04 5.27 -7.86
CA PRO A 139 15.93 5.44 -6.69
C PRO A 139 15.60 6.65 -5.79
N ASP A 140 14.96 7.70 -6.33
CA ASP A 140 14.53 8.89 -5.58
C ASP A 140 13.07 8.83 -5.08
N ALA A 141 12.33 7.75 -5.35
CA ALA A 141 10.90 7.61 -5.01
C ALA A 141 10.63 7.41 -3.49
N ALA A 142 11.67 7.44 -2.65
CA ALA A 142 11.53 7.54 -1.20
C ALA A 142 10.96 8.91 -0.74
N VAL A 143 10.74 9.85 -1.67
CA VAL A 143 10.07 11.13 -1.44
C VAL A 143 8.73 11.16 -2.19
N VAL A 144 7.65 10.85 -1.48
CA VAL A 144 6.24 11.04 -1.88
C VAL A 144 5.98 12.55 -2.11
N LYS A 145 5.31 13.13 -3.12
CA LYS A 145 4.41 12.81 -4.25
C LYS A 145 5.01 13.45 -5.53
N PRO A 146 4.87 12.89 -6.75
CA PRO A 146 3.62 13.03 -7.51
C PRO A 146 3.17 11.73 -8.20
N VAL A 147 1.86 11.55 -8.32
CA VAL A 147 1.29 10.53 -9.21
C VAL A 147 1.38 11.05 -10.64
N VAL A 148 2.16 10.37 -11.49
CA VAL A 148 2.27 10.67 -12.92
C VAL A 148 2.13 9.38 -13.71
N GLU A 149 1.28 9.47 -14.74
CA GLU A 149 0.97 8.50 -15.80
C GLU A 149 2.19 7.73 -16.30
N LEU A 150 2.03 6.44 -16.61
CA LEU A 150 2.91 5.80 -17.58
C LEU A 150 2.14 4.83 -18.49
N GLU A 151 1.97 5.26 -19.73
CA GLU A 151 2.02 4.33 -20.86
C GLU A 151 3.31 3.49 -20.76
N LYS A 152 3.13 2.18 -20.91
CA LYS A 152 4.15 1.17 -21.27
C LYS A 152 5.14 0.80 -20.18
N ILE A 153 4.76 -0.19 -19.38
CA ILE A 153 5.71 -1.20 -18.90
C ILE A 153 5.35 -2.50 -19.62
N PRO A 154 6.20 -3.02 -20.53
CA PRO A 154 6.02 -4.37 -21.06
C PRO A 154 6.46 -5.38 -19.99
N PHE A 155 5.65 -6.42 -19.84
CA PHE A 155 6.03 -7.66 -19.15
C PHE A 155 7.21 -8.33 -19.86
#